data_AF-A0A091BFL7-F1
#
_entry.id   AF-A0A091BFL7-F1
#
_cell.length_a   1.000
_cell.length_b   1.000
_cell.length_c   1.000
_cell.angle_alpha   90.00
_cell.angle_beta   90.00
_cell.angle_gamma   90.00
#
_symmetry.space_group_name_H-M   'P 1'
#
loop_
_entity.id
_entity.type
_entity.pdbx_description
1 polymer ?
#
loop_
_entity_poly.entity_id
_entity_poly.type
_entity_poly.pdbx_seq_one_letter_code
_entity_poly.pdbx_strand_id
1 'polypeptide(L)'
;MSALPAAPAGADAPCIRCGDCSAACAAGLQPALMLLHLRAGRDDLAAAGGLAACSGCGRCDAACPTAIPLHALFADAIAAQAARAEARARADAARERFLARKRRLQRWAEEKEAADRRRATAVSSADAVAAALARARAKRSGGGA
;
A
#
# COMPACT_ATOMS: atom_id res chain seq x y z
N MET A 1 -5.47 52.09 21.27
CA MET A 1 -5.78 50.88 20.49
C MET A 1 -4.56 50.55 19.66
N SER A 2 -3.73 49.61 20.13
CA SER A 2 -2.49 49.25 19.42
C SER A 2 -2.83 48.35 18.24
N ALA A 3 -2.57 48.83 17.03
CA ALA A 3 -2.74 48.05 15.81
C ALA A 3 -1.71 46.92 15.81
N LEU A 4 -2.17 45.66 15.71
CA LEU A 4 -1.28 44.54 15.46
C LEU A 4 -0.68 44.68 14.05
N PRO A 5 0.61 44.33 13.86
CA PRO A 5 1.26 44.42 12.56
C PRO A 5 0.57 43.51 11.55
N ALA A 6 0.34 44.03 10.34
CA ALA A 6 -0.21 43.28 9.23
C ALA A 6 0.71 42.09 8.88
N ALA A 7 0.12 40.90 8.76
CA ALA A 7 0.81 39.70 8.34
C ALA A 7 1.38 39.87 6.91
N PRO A 8 2.53 39.24 6.59
CA PRO A 8 3.19 39.43 5.30
C PRO A 8 2.28 38.96 4.15
N ALA A 9 2.26 39.75 3.07
CA ALA A 9 1.56 39.45 1.83
C ALA A 9 2.09 38.14 1.23
N GLY A 10 1.37 37.05 1.45
CA GLY A 10 1.78 35.68 1.12
C GLY A 10 1.32 34.65 2.14
N ALA A 11 0.96 35.07 3.35
CA ALA A 11 0.23 34.23 4.30
C ALA A 11 -1.27 34.43 4.11
N ASP A 12 -1.97 33.38 3.66
CA ASP A 12 -3.45 33.36 3.67
C ASP A 12 -3.94 33.87 5.03
N ALA A 13 -4.91 34.80 5.01
CA ALA A 13 -5.50 35.27 6.24
C ALA A 13 -6.10 34.09 7.03
N PRO A 14 -5.98 34.09 8.37
CA PRO A 14 -6.44 32.97 9.18
C PRO A 14 -7.94 32.77 9.00
N CYS A 15 -8.38 31.51 9.03
CA CYS A 15 -9.79 31.19 8.92
C CYS A 15 -10.53 31.73 10.16
N ILE A 16 -11.49 32.63 9.95
CA ILE A 16 -12.33 33.21 11.01
C ILE A 16 -13.56 32.35 11.36
N ARG A 17 -13.70 31.19 10.68
CA ARG A 17 -14.79 30.22 10.90
C ARG A 17 -16.21 30.81 10.73
N CYS A 18 -16.40 31.70 9.75
CA CYS A 18 -17.71 32.31 9.46
C CYS A 18 -18.77 31.32 8.95
N GLY A 19 -18.36 30.27 8.22
CA GLY A 19 -19.26 29.23 7.71
C GLY A 19 -19.83 29.48 6.30
N ASP A 20 -19.54 30.62 5.67
CA ASP A 20 -20.09 31.00 4.35
C ASP A 20 -19.79 29.97 3.26
N CYS A 21 -18.60 29.37 3.30
CA CYS A 21 -18.20 28.31 2.38
C CYS A 21 -19.12 27.06 2.44
N SER A 22 -19.68 26.73 3.62
CA SER A 22 -20.64 25.63 3.77
C SER A 22 -22.00 26.00 3.19
N ALA A 23 -22.47 27.24 3.41
CA ALA A 23 -23.73 27.72 2.84
C ALA A 23 -23.67 27.81 1.30
N ALA A 24 -22.51 28.17 0.74
CA ALA A 24 -22.29 28.25 -0.71
C ALA A 24 -22.10 26.89 -1.40
N CYS A 25 -21.92 25.80 -0.65
CA CYS A 25 -21.64 24.49 -1.22
C CYS A 25 -22.92 23.84 -1.78
N ALA A 26 -23.04 23.76 -3.11
CA ALA A 26 -24.17 23.10 -3.76
C ALA A 26 -24.31 21.59 -3.45
N ALA A 27 -23.21 20.93 -3.04
CA ALA A 27 -23.20 19.52 -2.67
C ALA A 27 -23.50 19.31 -1.16
N GLY A 28 -23.75 20.38 -0.40
CA GLY A 28 -24.02 20.29 1.04
C GLY A 28 -22.83 19.82 1.88
N LEU A 29 -21.60 19.97 1.38
CA LEU A 29 -20.39 19.62 2.13
C LEU A 29 -20.14 20.63 3.26
N GLN A 30 -19.20 20.30 4.15
CA GLN A 30 -18.73 21.19 5.21
C GLN A 30 -17.27 21.64 4.98
N PRO A 31 -16.98 22.54 4.01
CA PRO A 31 -15.63 23.01 3.71
C PRO A 31 -14.88 23.54 4.93
N ALA A 32 -15.55 24.22 5.86
CA ALA A 32 -14.92 24.75 7.07
C ALA A 32 -14.36 23.63 7.97
N LEU A 33 -15.08 22.51 8.10
CA LEU A 33 -14.64 21.35 8.88
C LEU A 33 -13.55 20.57 8.13
N MET A 34 -13.70 20.41 6.81
CA MET A 34 -12.70 19.78 5.96
C MET A 34 -11.36 20.54 6.02
N LEU A 35 -11.39 21.87 5.91
CA LEU A 35 -10.19 22.70 6.05
C LEU A 35 -9.52 22.50 7.41
N LEU A 36 -10.30 22.44 8.50
CA LEU A 36 -9.77 22.17 9.84
C LEU A 36 -9.07 20.80 9.90
N HIS A 37 -9.65 19.77 9.29
CA HIS A 37 -9.06 18.44 9.23
C HIS A 37 -7.78 18.41 8.39
N LEU A 38 -7.79 19.01 7.20
CA LEU A 38 -6.61 19.08 6.32
C LEU A 38 -5.47 19.86 6.97
N ARG A 39 -5.74 21.00 7.61
CA ARG A 39 -4.73 21.76 8.37
C ARG A 39 -4.16 20.99 9.56
N ALA A 40 -4.94 20.06 10.12
CA ALA A 40 -4.49 19.18 11.19
C ALA A 40 -3.78 17.91 10.67
N GLY A 41 -3.59 17.76 9.35
CA GLY A 41 -3.03 16.55 8.73
C GLY A 41 -3.93 15.31 8.86
N ARG A 42 -5.22 15.51 9.16
CA ARG A 42 -6.22 14.44 9.32
C ARG A 42 -7.04 14.26 8.05
N ASP A 43 -6.34 13.87 6.98
CA ASP A 43 -6.93 13.74 5.65
C ASP A 43 -8.03 12.65 5.59
N ASP A 44 -7.94 11.65 6.47
CA ASP A 44 -8.92 10.60 6.67
C ASP A 44 -10.26 11.14 7.14
N LEU A 45 -10.25 12.09 8.08
CA LEU A 45 -11.46 12.77 8.54
C LEU A 45 -12.03 13.71 7.48
N ALA A 46 -11.16 14.38 6.71
CA ALA A 46 -11.60 15.16 5.56
C ALA A 46 -12.27 14.27 4.49
N ALA A 47 -11.71 13.08 4.23
CA ALA A 47 -12.31 12.08 3.34
C ALA A 47 -13.70 11.65 3.83
N ALA A 48 -13.82 11.30 5.11
CA ALA A 48 -15.08 10.91 5.73
C ALA A 48 -16.12 12.03 5.70
N GLY A 49 -15.68 13.29 5.76
CA GLY A 49 -16.51 14.49 5.60
C GLY A 49 -17.00 14.76 4.17
N GLY A 50 -16.75 13.85 3.22
CA GLY A 50 -17.24 13.95 1.86
C GLY A 50 -16.30 14.65 0.87
N LEU A 51 -15.00 14.75 1.18
CA LEU A 51 -14.01 15.35 0.27
C LEU A 51 -14.05 14.74 -1.14
N ALA A 52 -14.30 13.42 -1.25
CA ALA A 52 -14.43 12.74 -2.54
C ALA A 52 -15.66 13.18 -3.38
N ALA A 53 -16.66 13.80 -2.75
CA ALA A 53 -17.84 14.34 -3.44
C ALA A 53 -17.65 15.79 -3.92
N CYS A 54 -16.49 16.40 -3.66
CA CYS A 54 -16.18 17.74 -4.17
C CYS A 54 -16.05 17.71 -5.71
N SER A 55 -16.83 18.56 -6.39
CA SER A 55 -16.85 18.65 -7.86
C SER A 55 -15.85 19.64 -8.45
N GLY A 56 -15.05 20.32 -7.62
CA GLY A 56 -14.08 21.31 -8.10
C GLY A 56 -14.69 22.63 -8.57
N CYS A 57 -15.90 22.99 -8.11
CA CYS A 57 -16.62 24.17 -8.64
C CYS A 57 -16.13 25.54 -8.13
N GLY A 58 -15.24 25.61 -7.14
CA GLY A 58 -14.65 26.88 -6.66
C GLY A 58 -15.58 27.81 -5.85
N ARG A 59 -16.85 27.48 -5.64
CA ARG A 59 -17.79 28.36 -4.90
C ARG A 59 -17.36 28.71 -3.49
N CYS A 60 -16.63 27.82 -2.82
CA CYS A 60 -16.13 28.04 -1.47
C CYS A 60 -15.05 29.14 -1.40
N ASP A 61 -14.27 29.32 -2.47
CA ASP A 61 -13.23 30.36 -2.55
C ASP A 61 -13.87 31.73 -2.71
N ALA A 62 -14.84 31.82 -3.64
CA ALA A 62 -15.58 33.05 -3.88
C ALA A 62 -16.38 33.52 -2.66
N ALA A 63 -16.89 32.58 -1.84
CA ALA A 63 -17.62 32.90 -0.62
C ALA A 63 -16.73 33.22 0.58
N CYS A 64 -15.40 33.00 0.50
CA CYS A 64 -14.53 33.15 1.66
C CYS A 64 -14.15 34.63 1.89
N PRO A 65 -14.53 35.24 3.03
CA PRO A 65 -14.21 36.65 3.31
C PRO A 65 -12.72 36.90 3.52
N THR A 66 -11.96 35.86 3.86
CA THR A 66 -10.50 35.91 4.06
C THR A 66 -9.72 35.39 2.86
N ALA A 67 -10.39 35.16 1.71
CA ALA A 67 -9.79 34.72 0.46
C ALA A 67 -8.93 33.45 0.55
N ILE A 68 -9.31 32.48 1.40
CA ILE A 68 -8.62 31.18 1.49
C ILE A 68 -8.92 30.37 0.22
N PRO A 69 -7.91 29.82 -0.47
CA PRO A 69 -8.09 29.02 -1.69
C PRO A 69 -8.54 27.58 -1.36
N LEU A 70 -9.74 27.43 -0.80
CA LEU A 70 -10.31 26.13 -0.36
C LEU A 70 -10.36 25.10 -1.49
N HIS A 71 -10.70 25.50 -2.70
CA HIS A 71 -10.80 24.65 -3.87
C HIS A 71 -9.45 24.00 -4.20
N ALA A 72 -8.38 24.80 -4.24
CA ALA A 72 -7.03 24.30 -4.51
C ALA A 72 -6.60 23.31 -3.41
N LEU A 73 -6.81 23.67 -2.14
CA LEU A 73 -6.50 22.79 -1.00
C LEU A 73 -7.24 21.45 -1.07
N PHE A 74 -8.52 21.47 -1.47
CA PHE A 74 -9.30 20.24 -1.61
C PHE A 74 -8.88 19.42 -2.83
N ALA A 75 -8.57 20.06 -3.96
CA ALA A 75 -8.06 19.39 -5.14
C ALA A 75 -6.73 18.67 -4.84
N ASP A 76 -5.80 19.34 -4.16
CA ASP A 76 -4.53 18.78 -3.72
C ASP A 76 -4.75 17.60 -2.77
N ALA A 77 -5.67 17.73 -1.81
CA ALA A 77 -5.98 16.65 -0.87
C ALA A 77 -6.60 15.41 -1.57
N ILE A 78 -7.50 15.62 -2.55
CA ILE A 78 -8.08 14.54 -3.36
C ILE A 78 -6.98 13.84 -4.18
N ALA A 79 -6.12 14.62 -4.85
CA ALA A 79 -4.99 14.08 -5.61
C ALA A 79 -4.04 13.28 -4.72
N ALA A 80 -3.72 13.79 -3.52
CA ALA A 80 -2.88 13.10 -2.55
C ALA A 80 -3.54 11.80 -2.03
N GLN A 81 -4.87 11.76 -1.88
CA GLN A 81 -5.58 10.53 -1.54
C GLN A 81 -5.55 9.50 -2.67
N ALA A 82 -5.78 9.94 -3.91
CA ALA A 82 -5.70 9.06 -5.08
C ALA A 82 -4.29 8.48 -5.24
N ALA A 83 -3.24 9.30 -5.11
CA ALA A 83 -1.86 8.85 -5.18
C ALA A 83 -1.52 7.83 -4.08
N ARG A 84 -2.01 8.05 -2.84
CA ARG A 84 -1.86 7.09 -1.74
C ARG A 84 -2.60 5.77 -2.02
N ALA A 85 -3.80 5.82 -2.58
CA ALA A 85 -4.56 4.63 -2.94
C ALA A 85 -3.85 3.82 -4.03
N GLU A 86 -3.33 4.49 -5.06
CA GLU A 86 -2.57 3.83 -6.12
C GLU A 86 -1.28 3.20 -5.60
N ALA A 87 -0.53 3.91 -4.74
CA ALA A 87 0.68 3.39 -4.11
C ALA A 87 0.39 2.12 -3.29
N ARG A 88 -0.72 2.10 -2.53
CA ARG A 88 -1.18 0.92 -1.79
C ARG A 88 -1.51 -0.24 -2.72
N ALA A 89 -2.29 0.00 -3.77
CA ALA A 89 -2.63 -1.03 -4.75
C ALA A 89 -1.37 -1.64 -5.42
N ARG A 90 -0.38 -0.80 -5.76
CA ARG A 90 0.91 -1.26 -6.30
C ARG A 90 1.68 -2.12 -5.30
N ALA A 91 1.71 -1.73 -4.03
CA ALA A 91 2.35 -2.48 -2.95
C ALA A 91 1.67 -3.83 -2.71
N ASP A 92 0.34 -3.87 -2.70
CA ASP A 92 -0.44 -5.10 -2.53
C ASP A 92 -0.21 -6.07 -3.70
N ALA A 93 -0.25 -5.58 -4.94
CA ALA A 93 0.06 -6.40 -6.11
C ALA A 93 1.50 -6.94 -6.07
N ALA A 94 2.48 -6.15 -5.59
CA ALA A 94 3.85 -6.62 -5.41
C ALA A 94 3.95 -7.72 -4.34
N ARG A 95 3.22 -7.55 -3.22
CA ARG A 95 3.13 -8.56 -2.16
C ARG A 95 2.52 -9.86 -2.68
N GLU A 96 1.45 -9.78 -3.45
CA GLU A 96 0.81 -10.95 -4.06
C GLU A 96 1.78 -11.72 -4.98
N ARG A 97 2.50 -11.00 -5.86
CA ARG A 97 3.52 -11.60 -6.73
C ARG A 97 4.63 -12.29 -5.93
N PHE A 98 5.09 -11.65 -4.85
CA PHE A 98 6.10 -12.22 -3.96
C PHE A 98 5.60 -13.49 -3.28
N LEU A 99 4.39 -13.47 -2.71
CA LEU A 99 3.79 -14.62 -2.05
C LEU A 99 3.54 -15.78 -3.03
N ALA A 100 3.10 -15.48 -4.26
CA ALA A 100 2.93 -16.49 -5.31
C ALA A 100 4.25 -17.15 -5.70
N ARG A 101 5.33 -16.36 -5.85
CA ARG A 101 6.68 -16.90 -6.09
C ARG A 101 7.14 -17.76 -4.92
N LYS A 102 6.97 -17.29 -3.68
CA LYS A 102 7.33 -18.04 -2.47
C LYS A 102 6.64 -19.40 -2.43
N ARG A 103 5.33 -19.46 -2.68
CA ARG A 103 4.57 -20.72 -2.74
C ARG A 103 5.10 -21.67 -3.80
N ARG A 104 5.46 -21.17 -5.00
CA ARG A 104 6.04 -22.02 -6.06
C ARG A 104 7.38 -22.62 -5.64
N LEU A 105 8.26 -21.81 -5.04
CA LEU A 105 9.57 -22.26 -4.58
C LEU A 105 9.46 -23.25 -3.41
N GLN A 106 8.53 -23.03 -2.48
CA GLN A 106 8.28 -23.95 -1.36
C GLN A 106 7.84 -25.33 -1.86
N ARG A 107 6.86 -25.39 -2.79
CA ARG A 107 6.45 -26.66 -3.39
C ARG A 107 7.59 -27.38 -4.09
N TRP A 108 8.39 -26.65 -4.87
CA TRP A 108 9.54 -27.24 -5.55
C TRP A 108 10.59 -27.78 -4.56
N ALA A 109 10.86 -27.05 -3.47
CA ALA A 109 11.76 -27.50 -2.42
C ALA A 109 11.23 -28.74 -1.69
N GLU A 110 9.95 -28.77 -1.33
CA GLU A 110 9.28 -29.92 -0.69
C GLU A 110 9.31 -31.16 -1.60
N GLU A 111 9.02 -30.99 -2.90
CA GLU A 111 9.10 -32.07 -3.90
C GLU A 111 10.52 -32.61 -4.04
N LYS A 112 11.52 -31.72 -4.09
CA LYS A 112 12.93 -32.12 -4.15
C LYS A 112 13.37 -32.87 -2.91
N GLU A 113 13.07 -32.34 -1.74
CA GLU A 113 13.38 -32.98 -0.46
C GLU A 113 12.66 -34.34 -0.33
N ALA A 114 11.41 -34.45 -0.78
CA ALA A 114 10.69 -35.73 -0.82
C ALA A 114 11.34 -36.73 -1.80
N ALA A 115 11.77 -36.28 -2.97
CA ALA A 115 12.47 -37.13 -3.93
C ALA A 115 13.83 -37.60 -3.40
N ASP A 116 14.58 -36.71 -2.75
CA ASP A 116 15.89 -37.03 -2.16
C ASP A 116 15.73 -38.01 -1.00
N ARG A 117 14.73 -37.82 -0.13
CA ARG A 117 14.37 -38.79 0.92
C ARG A 117 14.03 -40.17 0.33
N ARG A 118 13.20 -40.22 -0.72
CA ARG A 118 12.85 -41.49 -1.41
C ARG A 118 14.07 -42.17 -2.05
N ARG A 119 14.99 -41.39 -2.63
CA ARG A 119 16.24 -41.92 -3.19
C ARG A 119 17.15 -42.46 -2.08
N ALA A 120 17.29 -41.73 -0.99
CA ALA A 120 18.08 -42.16 0.16
C ALA A 120 17.57 -43.48 0.73
N THR A 121 16.26 -43.61 0.97
CA THR A 121 15.65 -44.85 1.49
C THR A 121 15.77 -46.02 0.51
N ALA A 122 15.63 -45.78 -0.79
CA ALA A 122 15.81 -46.84 -1.80
C ALA A 122 17.26 -47.37 -1.82
N VAL A 123 18.25 -46.47 -1.77
CA VAL A 123 19.69 -46.84 -1.79
C VAL A 123 20.14 -47.48 -0.48
N SER A 124 19.58 -47.06 0.67
CA SER A 124 19.91 -47.62 1.98
C SER A 124 19.09 -48.86 2.36
N SER A 125 18.15 -49.30 1.52
CA SER A 125 17.35 -50.51 1.79
C SER A 125 18.24 -51.75 1.91
N ALA A 126 17.92 -52.65 2.85
CA ALA A 126 18.68 -53.87 3.09
C ALA A 126 18.84 -54.71 1.80
N ASP A 127 17.79 -54.73 0.97
CA ASP A 127 17.79 -55.41 -0.33
C ASP A 127 18.74 -54.75 -1.34
N ALA A 128 18.78 -53.42 -1.41
CA ALA A 128 19.71 -52.70 -2.29
C ALA A 128 21.18 -52.90 -1.86
N VAL A 129 21.45 -52.89 -0.56
CA VAL A 129 22.78 -53.16 0.02
C VAL A 129 23.20 -54.61 -0.26
N ALA A 130 22.30 -55.58 -0.05
CA ALA A 130 22.56 -56.98 -0.34
C ALA A 130 22.84 -57.22 -1.84
N ALA A 131 22.06 -56.60 -2.73
CA ALA A 131 22.27 -56.69 -4.17
C ALA A 131 23.57 -56.02 -4.65
N ALA A 132 24.02 -54.93 -4.01
CA ALA A 132 25.30 -54.29 -4.30
C ALA A 132 26.48 -55.17 -3.84
N LEU A 133 26.40 -55.76 -2.64
CA LEU A 133 27.40 -56.69 -2.11
C LEU A 133 27.51 -57.95 -2.97
N ALA A 134 26.39 -58.50 -3.44
CA ALA A 134 26.37 -59.66 -4.34
C ALA A 134 27.08 -59.38 -5.68
N ARG A 135 26.81 -58.21 -6.28
CA ARG A 135 27.49 -57.76 -7.52
C ARG A 135 28.99 -57.55 -7.34
N ALA A 136 29.41 -56.96 -6.22
CA ALA A 136 30.83 -56.77 -5.90
C ALA A 136 31.56 -58.11 -5.69
N ARG A 137 30.90 -59.11 -5.08
CA ARG A 137 31.43 -60.48 -4.95
C ARG A 137 31.60 -61.14 -6.32
N ALA A 138 30.59 -61.06 -7.20
CA ALA A 138 30.65 -61.64 -8.56
C ALA A 138 31.75 -61.01 -9.44
N LYS A 139 32.00 -59.70 -9.32
CA LYS A 139 33.06 -59.03 -10.07
C LYS A 139 34.47 -59.43 -9.61
N ARG A 140 34.64 -59.72 -8.31
CA ARG A 140 35.92 -60.19 -7.76
C ARG A 140 36.25 -61.63 -8.16
N SER A 141 35.24 -62.49 -8.36
CA SER A 141 35.46 -63.85 -8.86
C SER A 141 35.74 -63.94 -10.36
N GLY A 142 35.44 -62.89 -11.14
CA GLY A 142 35.65 -62.86 -12.60
C GLY A 142 36.80 -61.98 -13.09
N GLY A 143 37.50 -61.26 -12.20
CA GLY A 143 38.59 -60.33 -12.54
C GLY A 143 40.00 -60.85 -12.24
N GLY A 144 40.16 -62.15 -12.02
CA GLY A 144 41.44 -62.83 -11.85
C GLY A 144 41.61 -63.95 -12.88
N ALA A 145 41.75 -63.57 -14.15
CA ALA A 145 42.28 -64.38 -15.25
C ALA A 145 42.72 -63.43 -16.37
#